data_AF-A0A3D3Z1C1-F1
#
_entry.id   AF-A0A3D3Z1C1-F1
#
_cell.length_a   1.000
_cell.length_b   1.000
_cell.length_c   1.000
_cell.angle_alpha   90.00
_cell.angle_beta   90.00
_cell.angle_gamma   90.00
#
_symmetry.space_group_name_H-M   'P 1'
#
loop_
_entity.id
_entity.type
_entity.pdbx_description
1 polymer ?
#
loop_
_entity_poly.entity_id
_entity_poly.type
_entity_poly.pdbx_seq_one_letter_code
_entity_poly.pdbx_strand_id
1 'polypeptide(L)'
;MHQKSAAQTETAMTQIQSLTAAVLLELRAARREGDLHHILTTYAKACGFGWYQLAPGPHNPMLDPTSLLNFGNFDPTWRRQYATEPSCRTDPARNQAIQRAGSVQWQRAFASARNPEQRDFVRASREQGFRDGITTPVHGPQGCVAIMMFAAPRLLRLDPDDEEALSHIAMAFYQRVRRLTAAALFQPAEPAHLTSREIECLHWVLEGKTNWEIGVVTGVTARTVQFHLGNASRKLGVVNRVQAAVRALLRGDLSVHQLSHPRPEIKLEDPYARRLPKPATHSRQSKTSQASSSQSTISSFRA
;
A
#
# COMPACT_ATOMS: atom_id res chain seq x y z
N MET A 1 11.37 42.05 3.35
CA MET A 1 10.53 40.90 3.76
C MET A 1 11.19 39.54 3.49
N HIS A 2 12.08 39.40 2.48
CA HIS A 2 12.74 38.12 2.16
C HIS A 2 13.81 37.62 3.17
N GLN A 3 14.56 38.49 3.84
CA GLN A 3 15.59 38.06 4.81
C GLN A 3 15.05 37.35 6.07
N LYS A 4 13.89 37.79 6.60
CA LYS A 4 13.25 37.12 7.76
C LYS A 4 12.74 35.71 7.43
N SER A 5 12.26 35.49 6.21
CA SER A 5 11.77 34.20 5.76
C SER A 5 12.90 33.19 5.52
N ALA A 6 14.07 33.64 5.05
CA ALA A 6 15.23 32.79 4.85
C ALA A 6 15.82 32.33 6.20
N ALA A 7 16.01 33.26 7.14
CA ALA A 7 16.55 32.94 8.47
C ALA A 7 15.65 31.98 9.28
N GLN A 8 14.32 32.14 9.20
CA GLN A 8 13.39 31.19 9.84
C GLN A 8 13.40 29.80 9.20
N THR A 9 13.74 29.70 7.92
CA THR A 9 13.82 28.42 7.20
C THR A 9 15.11 27.68 7.56
N GLU A 10 16.23 28.38 7.62
CA GLU A 10 17.55 27.85 7.97
C GLU A 10 17.61 27.41 9.46
N THR A 11 16.94 28.16 10.34
CA THR A 11 16.81 27.80 11.76
C THR A 11 16.03 26.48 11.94
N ALA A 12 15.00 26.23 11.13
CA ALA A 12 14.18 25.02 11.23
C ALA A 12 14.90 23.75 10.73
N MET A 13 15.70 23.85 9.66
CA MET A 13 16.55 22.74 9.17
C MET A 13 17.55 22.31 10.24
N THR A 14 18.22 23.29 10.86
CA THR A 14 19.17 23.07 11.94
C THR A 14 18.53 22.34 13.15
N GLN A 15 17.22 22.50 13.36
CA GLN A 15 16.51 21.87 14.48
C GLN A 15 16.11 20.42 14.24
N ILE A 16 15.83 19.99 13.01
CA ILE A 16 15.43 18.59 12.72
C ILE A 16 16.54 17.64 13.16
N GLN A 17 17.74 17.83 12.61
CA GLN A 17 18.88 16.94 12.86
C GLN A 17 19.34 17.03 14.31
N SER A 18 19.49 18.25 14.86
CA SER A 18 20.01 18.45 16.22
C SER A 18 19.10 17.88 17.32
N LEU A 19 17.77 17.87 17.11
CA LEU A 19 16.81 17.34 18.09
C LEU A 19 16.56 15.84 17.94
N THR A 20 16.91 15.24 16.79
CA THR A 20 16.55 13.85 16.46
C THR A 20 17.00 12.86 17.53
N ALA A 21 18.26 12.92 17.97
CA ALA A 21 18.78 11.99 18.98
C ALA A 21 18.02 12.07 20.32
N ALA A 22 17.72 13.28 20.79
CA ALA A 22 16.98 13.50 22.02
C ALA A 22 15.55 12.95 21.91
N VAL A 23 14.85 13.26 20.83
CA VAL A 23 13.47 12.78 20.60
C VAL A 23 13.41 11.26 20.49
N LEU A 24 14.40 10.62 19.85
CA LEU A 24 14.47 9.15 19.82
C LEU A 24 14.61 8.54 21.22
N LEU A 25 15.34 9.18 22.15
CA LEU A 25 15.44 8.74 23.54
C LEU A 25 14.12 8.96 24.29
N GLU A 26 13.47 10.11 24.11
CA GLU A 26 12.16 10.41 24.71
C GLU A 26 11.09 9.41 24.25
N LEU A 27 11.04 9.11 22.95
CA LEU A 27 10.13 8.11 22.40
C LEU A 27 10.36 6.72 23.01
N ARG A 28 11.60 6.32 23.26
CA ARG A 28 11.90 5.06 23.94
C ARG A 28 11.44 5.06 25.40
N ALA A 29 11.49 6.22 26.05
CA ALA A 29 11.07 6.39 27.44
C ALA A 29 9.54 6.46 27.61
N ALA A 30 8.81 7.06 26.66
CA ALA A 30 7.36 7.27 26.69
C ALA A 30 6.58 6.03 27.16
N ARG A 31 5.72 6.12 28.16
CA ARG A 31 4.98 4.97 28.73
C ARG A 31 3.49 4.99 28.42
N ARG A 32 2.95 6.13 27.96
CA ARG A 32 1.53 6.32 27.66
C ARG A 32 1.35 7.01 26.30
N GLU A 33 0.15 6.90 25.74
CA GLU A 33 -0.23 7.59 24.50
C GLU A 33 -0.07 9.12 24.60
N GLY A 34 -0.42 9.72 25.74
CA GLY A 34 -0.25 11.17 25.96
C GLY A 34 1.22 11.63 25.84
N ASP A 35 2.18 10.80 26.25
CA ASP A 35 3.61 11.11 26.12
C ASP A 35 4.00 11.21 24.64
N LEU A 36 3.51 10.28 23.82
CA LEU A 36 3.76 10.26 22.37
C LEU A 36 3.26 11.53 21.69
N HIS A 37 2.03 11.96 22.04
CA HIS A 37 1.47 13.19 21.51
C HIS A 37 2.26 14.42 21.92
N HIS A 38 2.67 14.50 23.19
CA HIS A 38 3.46 15.60 23.69
C HIS A 38 4.81 15.70 22.97
N ILE A 39 5.56 14.59 22.90
CA ILE A 39 6.88 14.52 22.27
C ILE A 39 6.80 14.95 20.81
N LEU A 40 5.89 14.35 20.02
CA LEU A 40 5.78 14.65 18.59
C LEU A 40 5.24 16.06 18.33
N THR A 41 4.35 16.58 19.17
CA THR A 41 3.87 17.96 19.04
C THR A 41 5.00 18.96 19.28
N THR A 42 5.81 18.74 20.32
CA THR A 42 6.96 19.60 20.65
C THR A 42 8.01 19.54 19.54
N TYR A 43 8.38 18.34 19.10
CA TYR A 43 9.34 18.16 18.02
C TYR A 43 8.86 18.77 16.69
N ALA A 44 7.61 18.49 16.29
CA ALA A 44 7.03 19.02 15.07
C ALA A 44 7.05 20.55 15.06
N LYS A 45 6.62 21.18 16.17
CA LYS A 45 6.63 22.65 16.30
C LYS A 45 8.02 23.24 16.21
N ALA A 46 9.02 22.65 16.89
CA ALA A 46 10.40 23.11 16.82
C ALA A 46 10.92 23.06 15.36
N CYS A 47 10.69 21.96 14.67
CA CYS A 47 11.09 21.78 13.27
C CYS A 47 10.26 22.62 12.27
N GLY A 48 9.29 23.42 12.75
CA GLY A 48 8.47 24.30 11.93
C GLY A 48 7.31 23.61 11.21
N PHE A 49 6.95 22.40 11.63
CA PHE A 49 5.70 21.74 11.26
C PHE A 49 4.56 22.20 12.19
N GLY A 50 3.40 22.43 11.61
CA GLY A 50 2.17 22.71 12.37
C GLY A 50 1.46 21.42 12.76
N TRP A 51 1.64 20.37 11.96
CA TRP A 51 0.88 19.15 12.09
C TRP A 51 1.68 17.89 11.81
N TYR A 52 1.23 16.78 12.38
CA TYR A 52 1.69 15.45 12.08
C TYR A 52 0.54 14.44 12.13
N GLN A 53 0.68 13.33 11.39
CA GLN A 53 -0.32 12.28 11.39
C GLN A 53 0.30 10.93 11.04
N LEU A 54 0.05 9.93 11.89
CA LEU A 54 0.24 8.53 11.56
C LEU A 54 -1.04 7.99 10.90
N ALA A 55 -0.89 7.27 9.79
CA ALA A 55 -2.00 6.70 9.04
C ALA A 55 -1.70 5.24 8.62
N PRO A 56 -2.73 4.41 8.42
CA PRO A 56 -2.55 3.09 7.86
C PRO A 56 -2.12 3.17 6.39
N GLY A 57 -1.08 2.42 6.04
CA GLY A 57 -0.76 2.08 4.66
C GLY A 57 -1.42 0.76 4.24
N PRO A 58 -1.13 0.28 3.02
CA PRO A 58 -1.64 -1.00 2.55
C PRO A 58 -1.20 -2.16 3.46
N HIS A 59 -2.06 -3.18 3.59
CA HIS A 59 -1.77 -4.43 4.29
C HIS A 59 -1.35 -4.27 5.76
N ASN A 60 -1.91 -3.31 6.50
CA ASN A 60 -1.60 -3.12 7.92
C ASN A 60 -2.35 -4.18 8.79
N PRO A 61 -1.69 -4.93 9.70
CA PRO A 61 -2.28 -6.07 10.40
C PRO A 61 -2.98 -5.64 11.69
N MET A 62 -3.20 -4.33 11.86
CA MET A 62 -4.02 -3.79 12.95
C MET A 62 -5.42 -4.38 12.91
N LEU A 63 -5.96 -4.72 14.08
CA LEU A 63 -7.35 -5.15 14.23
C LEU A 63 -8.32 -4.09 13.66
N ASP A 64 -7.99 -2.82 13.91
CA ASP A 64 -8.67 -1.66 13.34
C ASP A 64 -7.62 -0.70 12.73
N PRO A 65 -7.52 -0.63 11.39
CA PRO A 65 -6.63 0.31 10.71
C PRO A 65 -6.86 1.78 11.08
N THR A 66 -8.09 2.14 11.49
CA THR A 66 -8.44 3.53 11.83
C THR A 66 -7.90 3.96 13.18
N SER A 67 -7.55 3.02 14.06
CA SER A 67 -6.95 3.33 15.36
C SER A 67 -5.57 4.01 15.25
N LEU A 68 -4.82 3.81 14.15
CA LEU A 68 -3.59 4.59 13.91
C LEU A 68 -3.86 6.08 13.72
N LEU A 69 -5.06 6.46 13.26
CA LEU A 69 -5.44 7.86 13.05
C LEU A 69 -5.59 8.64 14.35
N ASN A 70 -5.64 7.97 15.49
CA ASN A 70 -5.61 8.62 16.80
C ASN A 70 -4.23 9.23 17.09
N PHE A 71 -3.16 8.76 16.45
CA PHE A 71 -1.80 9.23 16.63
C PHE A 71 -1.45 10.35 15.65
N GLY A 72 -2.02 11.52 15.87
CA GLY A 72 -1.79 12.71 15.07
C GLY A 72 -2.50 13.92 15.65
N ASN A 73 -2.29 15.07 15.03
CA ASN A 73 -3.03 16.29 15.35
C ASN A 73 -3.67 16.93 14.10
N PHE A 74 -3.82 16.17 13.01
CA PHE A 74 -4.64 16.62 11.89
C PHE A 74 -6.08 16.80 12.37
N ASP A 75 -6.77 17.77 11.80
CA ASP A 75 -8.17 17.99 12.10
C ASP A 75 -8.97 16.68 11.93
N PRO A 76 -9.87 16.33 12.86
CA PRO A 76 -10.64 15.10 12.79
C PRO A 76 -11.42 14.93 11.49
N THR A 77 -11.83 16.02 10.83
CA THR A 77 -12.50 15.97 9.53
C THR A 77 -11.57 15.61 8.40
N TRP A 78 -10.33 16.12 8.45
CA TRP A 78 -9.30 15.81 7.47
C TRP A 78 -8.76 14.38 7.63
N ARG A 79 -8.44 13.95 8.86
CA ARG A 79 -7.85 12.62 9.10
C ARG A 79 -8.74 11.46 8.64
N ARG A 80 -10.07 11.66 8.57
CA ARG A 80 -11.03 10.66 8.05
C ARG A 80 -10.76 10.24 6.62
N GLN A 81 -10.08 11.07 5.82
CA GLN A 81 -9.66 10.71 4.47
C GLN A 81 -8.72 9.50 4.45
N TYR A 82 -8.02 9.23 5.55
CA TYR A 82 -7.11 8.10 5.71
C TYR A 82 -7.73 6.89 6.42
N ALA A 83 -9.05 6.88 6.65
CA ALA A 83 -9.72 5.77 7.32
C ALA A 83 -9.83 4.50 6.46
N THR A 84 -9.87 4.64 5.14
CA THR A 84 -9.98 3.50 4.21
C THR A 84 -8.97 3.60 3.09
N GLU A 85 -8.56 2.46 2.53
CA GLU A 85 -7.64 2.44 1.39
C GLU A 85 -8.20 3.21 0.17
N PRO A 86 -9.48 3.06 -0.25
CA PRO A 86 -10.02 3.85 -1.35
C PRO A 86 -10.00 5.37 -1.09
N SER A 87 -10.32 5.81 0.13
CA SER A 87 -10.45 7.24 0.44
C SER A 87 -9.12 8.00 0.39
N CYS A 88 -8.00 7.36 0.71
CA CYS A 88 -6.68 8.00 0.71
C CYS A 88 -5.87 7.82 -0.59
N ARG A 89 -6.41 7.12 -1.59
CA ARG A 89 -5.77 6.99 -2.92
C ARG A 89 -5.72 8.28 -3.71
N THR A 90 -6.45 9.30 -3.28
CA THR A 90 -6.40 10.64 -3.90
C THR A 90 -5.18 11.45 -3.45
N ASP A 91 -4.47 11.03 -2.38
CA ASP A 91 -3.25 11.69 -1.92
C ASP A 91 -2.02 11.27 -2.78
N PRO A 92 -1.46 12.17 -3.61
CA PRO A 92 -0.31 11.85 -4.45
C PRO A 92 0.99 11.65 -3.64
N ALA A 93 1.16 12.30 -2.48
CA ALA A 93 2.35 12.16 -1.64
C ALA A 93 2.38 10.78 -0.99
N ARG A 94 1.25 10.36 -0.40
CA ARG A 94 1.05 9.00 0.11
C ARG A 94 1.35 7.94 -0.94
N ASN A 95 0.73 8.05 -2.12
CA ASN A 95 0.85 7.04 -3.17
C ASN A 95 2.29 6.88 -3.68
N GLN A 96 3.07 7.96 -3.67
CA GLN A 96 4.49 7.90 -4.01
C GLN A 96 5.33 7.31 -2.89
N ALA A 97 5.05 7.70 -1.64
CA ALA A 97 5.79 7.24 -0.47
C ALA A 97 5.69 5.72 -0.30
N ILE A 98 4.50 5.12 -0.45
CA ILE A 98 4.31 3.66 -0.28
C ILE A 98 5.06 2.80 -1.31
N GLN A 99 5.59 3.40 -2.38
CA GLN A 99 6.36 2.71 -3.43
C GLN A 99 7.87 2.91 -3.27
N ARG A 100 8.33 3.58 -2.21
CA ARG A 100 9.73 3.97 -2.01
C ARG A 100 10.20 3.55 -0.62
N ALA A 101 11.51 3.39 -0.48
CA ALA A 101 12.15 3.21 0.83
C ALA A 101 12.39 4.54 1.57
N GLY A 102 12.18 5.68 0.90
CA GLY A 102 12.47 7.01 1.42
C GLY A 102 11.24 7.91 1.46
N SER A 103 11.41 9.06 2.10
CA SER A 103 10.36 10.07 2.26
C SER A 103 10.06 10.81 0.96
N VAL A 104 8.89 11.47 0.93
CA VAL A 104 8.44 12.27 -0.21
C VAL A 104 7.98 13.63 0.27
N GLN A 105 8.68 14.69 -0.15
CA GLN A 105 8.24 16.06 0.08
C GLN A 105 7.00 16.39 -0.75
N TRP A 106 6.02 17.05 -0.12
CA TRP A 106 4.70 17.29 -0.69
C TRP A 106 4.76 18.19 -1.91
N GLN A 107 5.58 19.24 -1.91
CA GLN A 107 5.68 20.13 -3.07
C GLN A 107 6.06 19.38 -4.36
N ARG A 108 6.97 18.41 -4.27
CA ARG A 108 7.35 17.54 -5.39
C ARG A 108 6.21 16.61 -5.80
N ALA A 109 5.54 15.99 -4.83
CA ALA A 109 4.44 15.07 -5.11
C ALA A 109 3.21 15.79 -5.70
N PHE A 110 2.85 16.94 -5.13
CA PHE A 110 1.67 17.72 -5.52
C PHE A 110 1.84 18.28 -6.94
N ALA A 111 3.05 18.68 -7.32
CA ALA A 111 3.38 19.08 -8.69
C ALA A 111 3.15 17.97 -9.73
N SER A 112 3.18 16.70 -9.29
CA SER A 112 2.97 15.53 -10.16
C SER A 112 1.53 15.02 -10.20
N ALA A 113 0.58 15.71 -9.55
CA ALA A 113 -0.84 15.34 -9.53
C ALA A 113 -1.44 15.33 -10.95
N ARG A 114 -1.86 14.15 -11.44
CA ARG A 114 -2.25 13.96 -12.86
C ARG A 114 -3.75 13.99 -13.10
N ASN A 115 -4.54 13.44 -12.17
CA ASN A 115 -5.99 13.30 -12.33
C ASN A 115 -6.77 14.39 -11.54
N PRO A 116 -8.07 14.61 -11.84
CA PRO A 116 -8.89 15.61 -11.14
C PRO A 116 -8.94 15.41 -9.63
N GLU A 117 -9.14 14.17 -9.16
CA GLU A 117 -9.26 13.85 -7.73
C GLU A 117 -7.99 14.22 -6.94
N GLN A 118 -6.80 13.97 -7.50
CA GLN A 118 -5.52 14.36 -6.89
C GLN A 118 -5.36 15.89 -6.87
N ARG A 119 -5.81 16.59 -7.91
CA ARG A 119 -5.76 18.06 -7.94
C ARG A 119 -6.69 18.66 -6.90
N ASP A 120 -7.88 18.08 -6.72
CA ASP A 120 -8.84 18.52 -5.71
C ASP A 120 -8.33 18.23 -4.29
N PHE A 121 -7.70 17.07 -4.07
CA PHE A 121 -7.00 16.77 -2.83
C PHE A 121 -5.91 17.82 -2.51
N VAL A 122 -5.07 18.15 -3.49
CA VAL A 122 -4.01 19.16 -3.33
C VAL A 122 -4.61 20.53 -2.99
N ARG A 123 -5.69 20.93 -3.68
CA ARG A 123 -6.39 22.19 -3.41
C ARG A 123 -6.93 22.22 -1.98
N ALA A 124 -7.68 21.19 -1.58
CA ALA A 124 -8.25 21.09 -0.24
C ALA A 124 -7.16 21.05 0.84
N SER A 125 -6.03 20.38 0.58
CA SER A 125 -4.86 20.39 1.46
C SER A 125 -4.29 21.80 1.64
N ARG A 126 -4.24 22.63 0.59
CA ARG A 126 -3.80 24.02 0.68
C ARG A 126 -4.80 24.89 1.45
N GLU A 127 -6.09 24.65 1.30
CA GLU A 127 -7.17 25.36 2.02
C GLU A 127 -7.12 25.11 3.53
N GLN A 128 -6.69 23.91 3.96
CA GLN A 128 -6.39 23.59 5.37
C GLN A 128 -5.15 24.33 5.90
N GLY A 129 -4.42 25.04 5.04
CA GLY A 129 -3.18 25.73 5.39
C GLY A 129 -1.94 24.86 5.29
N PHE A 130 -2.04 23.61 4.81
CA PHE A 130 -0.85 22.79 4.57
C PHE A 130 -0.15 23.27 3.30
N ARG A 131 0.87 24.14 3.44
CA ARG A 131 1.62 24.74 2.32
C ARG A 131 2.77 23.87 1.84
N ASP A 132 3.27 22.97 2.67
CA ASP A 132 4.21 21.92 2.30
C ASP A 132 4.20 20.83 3.38
N GLY A 133 5.04 19.82 3.22
CA GLY A 133 5.18 18.76 4.19
C GLY A 133 6.04 17.63 3.66
N ILE A 134 6.10 16.56 4.44
CA ILE A 134 6.79 15.33 4.06
C ILE A 134 5.98 14.12 4.49
N THR A 135 5.98 13.11 3.63
CA THR A 135 5.35 11.81 3.89
C THR A 135 6.41 10.74 3.90
N THR A 136 6.52 10.03 5.02
CA THR A 136 7.49 8.96 5.25
C THR A 136 6.76 7.61 5.30
N PRO A 137 7.14 6.63 4.46
CA PRO A 137 6.68 5.26 4.61
C PRO A 137 7.39 4.59 5.80
N VAL A 138 6.62 3.85 6.60
CA VAL A 138 7.13 3.05 7.72
C VAL A 138 6.78 1.59 7.45
N HIS A 139 7.79 0.79 7.09
CA HIS A 139 7.62 -0.62 6.81
C HIS A 139 7.67 -1.46 8.10
N GLY A 140 6.57 -2.15 8.37
CA GLY A 140 6.43 -3.12 9.45
C GLY A 140 6.76 -4.55 9.01
N PRO A 141 6.71 -5.51 9.94
CA PRO A 141 6.79 -6.93 9.60
C PRO A 141 5.68 -7.32 8.63
N GLN A 142 5.81 -8.45 7.91
CA GLN A 142 4.71 -9.02 7.12
C GLN A 142 4.22 -8.12 5.96
N GLY A 143 5.11 -7.27 5.42
CA GLY A 143 4.79 -6.38 4.30
C GLY A 143 3.86 -5.22 4.66
N CYS A 144 3.58 -5.03 5.95
CA CYS A 144 2.70 -3.98 6.44
C CYS A 144 3.33 -2.61 6.25
N VAL A 145 2.53 -1.64 5.81
CA VAL A 145 2.98 -0.25 5.68
C VAL A 145 2.14 0.64 6.60
N ALA A 146 2.81 1.51 7.35
CA ALA A 146 2.22 2.69 7.95
C ALA A 146 2.82 3.93 7.30
N ILE A 147 2.17 5.07 7.45
CA ILE A 147 2.57 6.31 6.80
C ILE A 147 2.59 7.40 7.85
N MET A 148 3.74 8.03 8.02
CA MET A 148 3.89 9.20 8.88
C MET A 148 3.93 10.45 8.01
N MET A 149 3.18 11.47 8.40
CA MET A 149 3.10 12.73 7.70
C MET A 149 3.48 13.85 8.65
N PHE A 150 4.21 14.84 8.15
CA PHE A 150 4.42 16.12 8.81
C PHE A 150 4.03 17.24 7.84
N ALA A 151 3.15 18.13 8.26
CA ALA A 151 2.64 19.24 7.44
C ALA A 151 3.11 20.59 8.00
N ALA A 152 3.46 21.51 7.11
CA ALA A 152 3.92 22.84 7.46
C ALA A 152 3.05 23.93 6.82
N PRO A 153 2.85 25.06 7.51
CA PRO A 153 2.12 26.22 6.99
C PRO A 153 2.96 27.08 6.04
N ARG A 154 4.16 26.63 5.67
CA ARG A 154 5.11 27.30 4.78
C ARG A 154 5.79 26.30 3.86
N LEU A 155 6.48 26.80 2.84
CA LEU A 155 7.37 25.97 2.03
C LEU A 155 8.57 25.52 2.87
N LEU A 156 8.92 24.25 2.74
CA LEU A 156 10.07 23.66 3.39
C LEU A 156 11.21 23.54 2.38
N ARG A 157 12.42 23.61 2.91
CA ARG A 157 13.63 23.15 2.23
C ARG A 157 14.18 22.08 3.15
N LEU A 158 14.02 20.83 2.75
CA LEU A 158 14.56 19.69 3.47
C LEU A 158 15.71 19.18 2.62
N ASP A 159 16.87 18.97 3.23
CA ASP A 159 17.96 18.24 2.61
C ASP A 159 17.79 16.72 2.87
N PRO A 160 18.58 15.86 2.21
CA PRO A 160 18.46 14.40 2.40
C PRO A 160 18.64 13.94 3.85
N ASP A 161 19.47 14.63 4.64
CA ASP A 161 19.74 14.28 6.03
C ASP A 161 18.53 14.64 6.93
N ASP A 162 17.82 15.73 6.62
CA ASP A 162 16.53 16.05 7.24
C ASP A 162 15.46 14.98 6.93
N GLU A 163 15.39 14.54 5.67
CA GLU A 163 14.45 13.48 5.26
C GLU A 163 14.75 12.14 5.97
N GLU A 164 16.03 11.80 6.12
CA GLU A 164 16.50 10.63 6.86
C GLU A 164 16.15 10.73 8.35
N ALA A 165 16.46 11.87 8.98
CA ALA A 165 16.15 12.13 10.38
C ALA A 165 14.65 11.99 10.66
N LEU A 166 13.79 12.58 9.83
CA LEU A 166 12.34 12.44 9.94
C LEU A 166 11.88 10.99 9.73
N SER A 167 12.57 10.24 8.88
CA SER A 167 12.30 8.81 8.67
C SER A 167 12.61 7.97 9.91
N HIS A 168 13.71 8.27 10.60
CA HIS A 168 14.05 7.66 11.89
C HIS A 168 13.02 7.97 12.97
N ILE A 169 12.58 9.23 13.07
CA ILE A 169 11.53 9.65 14.01
C ILE A 169 10.22 8.92 13.72
N ALA A 170 9.80 8.86 12.45
CA ALA A 170 8.59 8.15 12.04
C ALA A 170 8.63 6.66 12.43
N MET A 171 9.74 5.98 12.16
CA MET A 171 9.93 4.58 12.51
C MET A 171 9.91 4.38 14.03
N ALA A 172 10.64 5.21 14.79
CA ALA A 172 10.68 5.10 16.25
C ALA A 172 9.31 5.37 16.89
N PHE A 173 8.59 6.38 16.39
CA PHE A 173 7.24 6.70 16.83
C PHE A 173 6.29 5.53 16.57
N TYR A 174 6.26 5.00 15.34
CA TYR A 174 5.46 3.84 15.00
C TYR A 174 5.79 2.63 15.88
N GLN A 175 7.07 2.29 16.06
CA GLN A 175 7.47 1.19 16.94
C GLN A 175 7.00 1.40 18.38
N ARG A 176 7.00 2.63 18.87
CA ARG A 176 6.52 2.91 20.23
C ARG A 176 5.00 2.82 20.33
N VAL A 177 4.26 3.37 19.35
CA VAL A 177 2.81 3.18 19.21
C VAL A 177 2.49 1.69 19.25
N ARG A 178 3.17 0.89 18.43
CA ARG A 178 3.01 -0.58 18.41
C ARG A 178 3.20 -1.21 19.78
N ARG A 179 4.28 -0.86 20.50
CA ARG A 179 4.55 -1.45 21.82
C ARG A 179 3.52 -1.08 22.87
N LEU A 180 3.06 0.17 22.89
CA LEU A 180 2.09 0.65 23.87
C LEU A 180 0.67 0.18 23.59
N THR A 181 0.36 -0.10 22.31
CA THR A 181 -0.98 -0.52 21.88
C THR A 181 -1.06 -1.98 21.46
N ALA A 182 0.04 -2.74 21.52
CA ALA A 182 0.14 -4.11 21.04
C ALA A 182 -1.03 -4.99 21.53
N ALA A 183 -1.28 -4.99 22.83
CA ALA A 183 -2.33 -5.82 23.44
C ALA A 183 -3.76 -5.43 23.00
N ALA A 184 -4.00 -4.17 22.63
CA ALA A 184 -5.32 -3.66 22.27
C ALA A 184 -5.56 -3.62 20.75
N LEU A 185 -4.51 -3.38 19.96
CA LEU A 185 -4.60 -3.04 18.53
C LEU A 185 -3.89 -4.03 17.61
N PHE A 186 -2.94 -4.81 18.14
CA PHE A 186 -2.17 -5.79 17.37
C PHE A 186 -2.39 -7.18 17.95
N GLN A 187 -3.42 -7.88 17.47
CA GLN A 187 -3.39 -9.34 17.62
C GLN A 187 -2.28 -9.86 16.69
N PRO A 188 -1.23 -10.50 17.23
CA PRO A 188 -0.37 -11.29 16.36
C PRO A 188 -1.30 -12.26 15.62
N ALA A 189 -1.21 -12.26 14.29
CA ALA A 189 -1.90 -13.27 13.51
C ALA A 189 -1.47 -14.61 14.10
N GLU A 190 -2.40 -15.34 14.74
CA GLU A 190 -2.12 -16.66 15.32
C GLU A 190 -1.29 -17.43 14.31
N PRO A 191 -0.16 -18.06 14.70
CA PRO A 191 0.64 -18.83 13.78
C PRO A 191 -0.28 -19.84 13.11
N ALA A 192 -0.55 -19.65 11.82
CA ALA A 192 -1.19 -20.69 11.05
C ALA A 192 -0.13 -21.80 11.01
N HIS A 193 -0.29 -22.82 11.83
CA HIS A 193 0.62 -23.97 11.89
C HIS A 193 0.51 -24.77 10.59
N LEU A 194 1.01 -24.19 9.51
CA LEU A 194 1.10 -24.78 8.20
C LEU A 194 2.20 -25.83 8.23
N THR A 195 1.89 -27.01 7.74
CA THR A 195 2.86 -28.08 7.57
C THR A 195 3.80 -27.75 6.41
N SER A 196 4.98 -28.36 6.38
CA SER A 196 5.94 -28.20 5.27
C SER A 196 5.32 -28.57 3.92
N ARG A 197 4.40 -29.55 3.88
CA ARG A 197 3.69 -29.95 2.65
C ARG A 197 2.64 -28.94 2.20
N GLU A 198 1.94 -28.31 3.15
CA GLU A 198 1.01 -27.21 2.85
C GLU A 198 1.77 -26.01 2.29
N ILE A 199 2.90 -25.64 2.91
CA ILE A 199 3.81 -24.58 2.44
C ILE A 199 4.34 -24.90 1.04
N GLU A 200 4.82 -26.12 0.80
CA GLU A 200 5.31 -26.56 -0.51
C GLU A 200 4.23 -26.47 -1.59
N CYS A 201 3.00 -26.91 -1.30
CA CYS A 201 1.90 -26.80 -2.26
C CYS A 201 1.52 -25.33 -2.53
N LEU A 202 1.49 -24.48 -1.51
CA LEU A 202 1.20 -23.05 -1.66
C LEU A 202 2.27 -22.30 -2.47
N HIS A 203 3.54 -22.65 -2.30
CA HIS A 203 4.64 -22.11 -3.11
C HIS A 203 4.39 -22.35 -4.60
N TRP A 204 4.09 -23.59 -4.99
CA TRP A 204 3.81 -23.90 -6.40
C TRP A 204 2.52 -23.27 -6.92
N VAL A 205 1.57 -22.93 -6.05
CA VAL A 205 0.40 -22.13 -6.44
C VAL A 205 0.83 -20.73 -6.87
N LEU A 206 1.80 -20.11 -6.18
CA LEU A 206 2.35 -18.80 -6.55
C LEU A 206 3.13 -18.85 -7.87
N GLU A 207 3.77 -19.99 -8.16
CA GLU A 207 4.41 -20.28 -9.46
C GLU A 207 3.39 -20.61 -10.58
N GLY A 208 2.09 -20.51 -10.30
CA GLY A 208 1.03 -20.70 -11.29
C GLY A 208 0.71 -22.16 -11.64
N LYS A 209 1.20 -23.14 -10.88
CA LYS A 209 1.03 -24.56 -11.18
C LYS A 209 -0.35 -25.09 -10.84
N THR A 210 -0.89 -25.96 -11.70
CA THR A 210 -2.13 -26.71 -11.49
C THR A 210 -1.93 -27.81 -10.42
N ASN A 211 -3.01 -28.34 -9.84
CA ASN A 211 -2.89 -29.41 -8.83
C ASN A 211 -2.20 -30.66 -9.39
N TRP A 212 -2.37 -30.93 -10.69
CA TRP A 212 -1.72 -32.05 -11.35
C TRP A 212 -0.21 -31.83 -11.45
N GLU A 213 0.22 -30.67 -11.96
CA GLU A 213 1.63 -30.32 -12.03
C GLU A 213 2.28 -30.35 -10.64
N ILE A 214 1.64 -29.75 -9.64
CA ILE A 214 2.13 -29.79 -8.25
C ILE A 214 2.29 -31.24 -7.78
N GLY A 215 1.34 -32.11 -8.08
CA GLY A 215 1.40 -33.52 -7.71
C GLY A 215 2.62 -34.20 -8.32
N VAL A 216 2.87 -33.96 -9.61
CA VAL A 216 4.06 -34.48 -10.30
C VAL A 216 5.34 -33.98 -9.63
N VAL A 217 5.43 -32.69 -9.33
CA VAL A 217 6.65 -32.09 -8.75
C VAL A 217 6.89 -32.51 -7.29
N THR A 218 5.82 -32.70 -6.52
CA THR A 218 5.91 -33.03 -5.07
C THR A 218 5.87 -34.54 -4.79
N GLY A 219 5.64 -35.36 -5.82
CA GLY A 219 5.60 -36.83 -5.73
C GLY A 219 4.30 -37.38 -5.16
N VAL A 220 3.17 -36.68 -5.29
CA VAL A 220 1.86 -37.11 -4.78
C VAL A 220 0.75 -36.93 -5.83
N THR A 221 -0.44 -37.48 -5.57
CA THR A 221 -1.56 -37.32 -6.50
C THR A 221 -2.13 -35.90 -6.47
N ALA A 222 -2.76 -35.47 -7.57
CA ALA A 222 -3.48 -34.19 -7.63
C ALA A 222 -4.56 -34.06 -6.54
N ARG A 223 -5.17 -35.19 -6.12
CA ARG A 223 -6.14 -35.25 -5.02
C ARG A 223 -5.48 -34.98 -3.67
N THR A 224 -4.27 -35.51 -3.45
CA THR A 224 -3.47 -35.24 -2.24
C THR A 224 -3.05 -33.77 -2.17
N VAL A 225 -2.67 -33.17 -3.30
CA VAL A 225 -2.41 -31.71 -3.38
C VAL A 225 -3.65 -30.92 -2.99
N GLN A 226 -4.82 -31.28 -3.53
CA GLN A 226 -6.08 -30.63 -3.19
C GLN A 226 -6.38 -30.71 -1.69
N PHE A 227 -6.09 -31.84 -1.05
CA PHE A 227 -6.23 -32.01 0.39
C PHE A 227 -5.32 -31.06 1.19
N HIS A 228 -4.03 -30.97 0.84
CA HIS A 228 -3.12 -30.03 1.50
C HIS A 228 -3.54 -28.57 1.30
N LEU A 229 -3.89 -28.17 0.07
CA LEU A 229 -4.37 -26.81 -0.21
C LEU A 229 -5.68 -26.48 0.52
N GLY A 230 -6.59 -27.47 0.67
CA GLY A 230 -7.82 -27.31 1.44
C GLY A 230 -7.55 -27.09 2.93
N ASN A 231 -6.63 -27.86 3.51
CA ASN A 231 -6.21 -27.67 4.90
C ASN A 231 -5.55 -26.31 5.11
N ALA A 232 -4.65 -25.90 4.22
CA ALA A 232 -4.01 -24.59 4.28
C ALA A 232 -5.02 -23.45 4.19
N SER A 233 -5.98 -23.53 3.25
CA SER A 233 -7.04 -22.52 3.08
C SER A 233 -7.89 -22.38 4.34
N ARG A 234 -8.28 -23.52 4.95
CA ARG A 234 -9.02 -23.53 6.23
C ARG A 234 -8.21 -22.93 7.39
N LYS A 235 -6.93 -23.31 7.54
CA LYS A 235 -6.04 -22.76 8.58
C LYS A 235 -5.83 -21.26 8.42
N LEU A 236 -5.85 -20.76 7.18
CA LEU A 236 -5.67 -19.35 6.85
C LEU A 236 -6.98 -18.55 6.78
N GLY A 237 -8.14 -19.19 7.00
CA GLY A 237 -9.45 -18.53 6.98
C GLY A 237 -9.87 -17.99 5.61
N VAL A 238 -9.46 -18.64 4.51
CA VAL A 238 -9.74 -18.22 3.14
C VAL A 238 -10.42 -19.33 2.33
N VAL A 239 -11.06 -18.94 1.22
CA VAL A 239 -11.93 -19.85 0.45
C VAL A 239 -11.28 -20.40 -0.80
N ASN A 240 -10.15 -19.83 -1.25
CA ASN A 240 -9.47 -20.32 -2.45
C ASN A 240 -7.95 -20.40 -2.28
N ARG A 241 -7.34 -21.29 -3.07
CA ARG A 241 -5.90 -21.59 -3.02
C ARG A 241 -4.99 -20.40 -3.31
N VAL A 242 -5.42 -19.48 -4.17
CA VAL A 242 -4.64 -18.27 -4.52
C VAL A 242 -4.65 -17.30 -3.35
N GLN A 243 -5.81 -17.05 -2.75
CA GLN A 243 -5.94 -16.29 -1.51
C GLN A 243 -5.12 -16.94 -0.39
N ALA A 244 -5.11 -18.26 -0.26
CA ALA A 244 -4.28 -18.97 0.72
C ALA A 244 -2.80 -18.70 0.50
N ALA A 245 -2.33 -18.79 -0.75
CA ALA A 245 -0.94 -18.56 -1.07
C ALA A 245 -0.53 -17.09 -0.83
N VAL A 246 -1.37 -16.12 -1.23
CA VAL A 246 -1.15 -14.69 -0.96
C VAL A 246 -1.19 -14.39 0.55
N ARG A 247 -2.15 -14.97 1.29
CA ARG A 247 -2.26 -14.80 2.75
C ARG A 247 -1.01 -15.33 3.46
N ALA A 248 -0.53 -16.51 3.06
CA ALA A 248 0.69 -17.11 3.60
C ALA A 248 1.93 -16.25 3.31
N LEU A 249 2.03 -15.67 2.09
CA LEU A 249 3.10 -14.74 1.74
C LEU A 249 3.07 -13.47 2.61
N LEU A 250 1.90 -12.84 2.74
CA LEU A 250 1.74 -11.63 3.55
C LEU A 250 2.05 -11.91 5.02
N ARG A 251 1.63 -13.05 5.56
CA ARG A 251 1.93 -13.46 6.94
C ARG A 251 3.41 -13.84 7.17
N GLY A 252 4.20 -13.96 6.11
CA GLY A 252 5.59 -14.41 6.18
C GLY A 252 5.73 -15.93 6.38
N ASP A 253 4.65 -16.69 6.24
CA ASP A 253 4.67 -18.16 6.24
C ASP A 253 5.37 -18.70 4.98
N LEU A 254 5.35 -17.90 3.89
CA LEU A 254 6.15 -18.08 2.67
C LEU A 254 7.10 -16.90 2.49
N SER A 255 8.31 -17.17 2.01
CA SER A 255 9.30 -16.12 1.73
C SER A 255 9.33 -15.75 0.26
N VAL A 256 9.37 -14.44 -0.04
CA VAL A 256 9.54 -13.93 -1.41
C VAL A 256 10.85 -14.43 -2.03
N HIS A 257 11.90 -14.64 -1.24
CA HIS A 257 13.17 -15.19 -1.72
C HIS A 257 13.02 -16.58 -2.36
N GLN A 258 12.05 -17.37 -1.90
CA GLN A 258 11.77 -18.71 -2.45
C GLN A 258 11.07 -18.64 -3.81
N LEU A 259 10.47 -17.50 -4.17
CA LEU A 259 9.85 -17.25 -5.48
C LEU A 259 10.84 -16.65 -6.47
N SER A 260 11.79 -15.83 -6.00
CA SER A 260 12.79 -15.19 -6.85
C SER A 260 13.90 -16.14 -7.34
N HIS A 261 13.96 -17.36 -6.79
CA HIS A 261 14.80 -18.46 -7.28
C HIS A 261 13.89 -19.55 -7.85
N PRO A 262 13.38 -19.38 -9.09
CA PRO A 262 12.51 -20.37 -9.69
C PRO A 262 13.23 -21.71 -9.71
N ARG A 263 12.62 -22.74 -9.12
CA ARG A 263 13.05 -24.12 -9.34
C ARG A 263 12.98 -24.39 -10.84
N PRO A 264 13.90 -25.20 -11.41
CA PRO A 264 14.00 -25.41 -12.85
C PRO A 264 12.62 -25.70 -13.43
N GLU A 265 12.27 -24.99 -14.50
CA GLU A 265 10.96 -25.10 -15.14
C GLU A 265 10.73 -26.55 -15.56
N ILE A 266 9.88 -27.27 -14.81
CA ILE A 266 9.48 -28.61 -15.19
C ILE A 266 8.41 -28.44 -16.26
N LYS A 267 8.82 -28.52 -17.53
CA LYS A 267 7.91 -28.62 -18.67
C LYS A 267 7.18 -29.96 -18.58
N LEU A 268 6.02 -29.93 -17.95
CA LEU A 268 5.13 -31.08 -17.89
C LEU A 268 4.17 -30.98 -19.07
N GLU A 269 4.23 -31.95 -19.98
CA GLU A 269 3.17 -32.11 -20.97
C GLU A 269 1.92 -32.60 -20.24
N ASP A 270 0.89 -31.74 -20.14
CA ASP A 270 -0.40 -32.13 -19.58
C ASP A 270 -1.07 -33.15 -20.51
N PRO A 271 -1.25 -34.42 -20.08
CA PRO A 271 -1.92 -35.44 -20.90
C PRO A 271 -3.39 -35.11 -21.19
N TYR A 272 -3.99 -34.11 -20.51
CA TYR A 272 -5.37 -33.67 -20.71
C TYR A 272 -5.52 -32.43 -21.61
N ALA A 273 -4.43 -31.75 -21.98
CA ALA A 273 -4.47 -30.54 -22.83
C ALA A 273 -5.01 -30.78 -24.25
N ARG A 274 -5.04 -32.04 -24.73
CA ARG A 274 -5.52 -32.40 -26.09
C ARG A 274 -7.05 -32.47 -26.27
N ARG A 275 -7.87 -32.08 -25.29
CA ARG A 275 -9.35 -32.19 -25.38
C ARG A 275 -10.10 -30.86 -25.29
N LEU A 276 -9.58 -29.78 -25.84
CA LEU A 276 -10.43 -28.63 -26.18
C LEU A 276 -11.02 -28.88 -27.58
N PRO A 277 -12.36 -28.99 -27.73
CA PRO A 277 -12.96 -28.99 -29.06
C PRO A 277 -12.59 -27.69 -29.76
N LYS A 278 -12.13 -27.78 -31.02
CA LYS A 278 -11.85 -26.59 -31.84
C LYS A 278 -13.08 -25.67 -31.82
N PRO A 279 -12.92 -24.34 -31.63
CA PRO A 279 -14.06 -23.44 -31.69
C PRO A 279 -14.76 -23.62 -33.03
N ALA A 280 -16.08 -23.80 -32.99
CA ALA A 280 -16.91 -23.97 -34.18
C ALA A 280 -16.73 -22.74 -35.09
N THR A 281 -16.19 -22.96 -36.28
CA THR A 281 -16.12 -21.94 -37.32
C THR A 281 -17.53 -21.67 -37.82
N HIS A 282 -18.21 -20.67 -37.25
CA HIS A 282 -19.43 -20.14 -37.86
C HIS A 282 -19.04 -19.31 -39.08
N SER A 283 -19.07 -19.95 -40.25
CA SER A 283 -19.07 -19.26 -41.54
C SER A 283 -20.35 -18.42 -41.65
N ARG A 284 -20.23 -17.10 -41.49
CA ARG A 284 -21.32 -16.15 -41.66
C ARG A 284 -21.58 -15.99 -43.17
N GLN A 285 -22.46 -16.81 -43.73
CA GLN A 285 -23.01 -16.57 -45.07
C GLN A 285 -23.91 -15.33 -45.03
N SER A 286 -23.46 -14.26 -45.66
CA SER A 286 -24.26 -13.07 -45.95
C SER A 286 -25.32 -13.41 -47.01
N LYS A 287 -26.57 -13.56 -46.59
CA LYS A 287 -27.71 -13.54 -47.52
C LYS A 287 -27.98 -12.09 -47.94
N THR A 288 -27.58 -11.75 -49.16
CA THR A 288 -28.08 -10.59 -49.91
C THR A 288 -29.53 -10.85 -50.31
N SER A 289 -30.44 -10.06 -49.74
CA SER A 289 -31.83 -9.94 -50.18
C SER A 289 -31.88 -8.99 -51.38
N GLN A 290 -32.24 -9.53 -52.55
CA GLN A 290 -32.69 -8.75 -53.69
C GLN A 290 -34.14 -8.30 -53.43
N ALA A 291 -34.36 -6.99 -53.41
CA ALA A 291 -35.67 -6.40 -53.61
C ALA A 291 -35.61 -5.51 -54.85
N SER A 292 -36.35 -5.92 -55.87
CA SER A 292 -36.57 -5.23 -57.14
C SER A 292 -37.58 -4.10 -57.02
N SER A 293 -37.31 -3.01 -57.77
CA SER A 293 -38.26 -2.04 -58.36
C SER A 293 -39.21 -1.27 -57.41
N SER A 294 -39.23 0.06 -57.41
CA SER A 294 -39.80 0.83 -58.53
C SER A 294 -39.40 2.32 -58.48
N GLN A 295 -39.32 2.91 -59.66
CA GLN A 295 -39.04 4.31 -59.97
C GLN A 295 -40.07 5.28 -59.39
N SER A 296 -39.64 6.49 -59.01
CA SER A 296 -40.16 7.72 -59.61
C SER A 296 -39.37 8.96 -59.15
N THR A 297 -38.98 9.72 -60.16
CA THR A 297 -38.31 11.02 -60.20
C THR A 297 -39.10 12.10 -59.47
N ILE A 298 -38.45 13.16 -58.96
CA ILE A 298 -38.75 14.59 -59.26
C ILE A 298 -37.88 15.56 -58.44
N SER A 299 -37.23 16.45 -59.22
CA SER A 299 -36.87 17.87 -58.99
C SER A 299 -35.80 18.30 -57.97
N SER A 300 -34.69 18.71 -58.58
CA SER A 300 -33.86 19.87 -58.22
C SER A 300 -34.68 21.15 -57.96
N PHE A 301 -34.28 21.97 -56.98
CA PHE A 301 -34.01 23.41 -57.13
C PHE A 301 -33.47 23.99 -55.81
N ARG A 302 -32.21 24.45 -55.83
CA ARG A 302 -31.68 25.50 -54.95
C ARG A 302 -30.82 26.40 -55.82
N ALA A 303 -31.27 27.64 -55.98
CA ALA A 303 -30.41 28.81 -56.02
C ALA A 303 -30.41 29.40 -54.60
#